data_AF-A0AAW0ML91-F1
#
_entry.id   AF-A0AAW0ML91-F1
#
_cell.length_a   1.000
_cell.length_b   1.000
_cell.length_c   1.000
_cell.angle_alpha   90.00
_cell.angle_beta   90.00
_cell.angle_gamma   90.00
#
_symmetry.space_group_name_H-M   'P 1'
#
loop_
_entity.id
_entity.type
_entity.pdbx_description
1 polymer ?
#
loop_
_entity_poly.entity_id
_entity_poly.type
_entity_poly.pdbx_seq_one_letter_code
_entity_poly.pdbx_strand_id
1 'polypeptide(L)'
;MGSRTVPRRRHHSKPMCHKVYLCSFLLLLVFTPRVDSSWLYIGALGTRVICSHIPGLVNKQRQLCQRYPDLMQSIGEGAKEGVKECQHQFRHHRWNCSTLDRDHSVFGRIMHRSSREAAFVYAISSAGVVYAITRAAVRAS
;
A
#
# COMPACT_ATOMS: atom_id res chain seq x y z
N MET A 1 -39.39 -56.03 -62.75
CA MET A 1 -38.68 -56.22 -61.47
C MET A 1 -37.21 -55.94 -61.73
N GLY A 2 -36.62 -54.80 -61.38
CA GLY A 2 -36.46 -54.27 -60.02
C GLY A 2 -34.95 -54.23 -59.71
N SER A 3 -34.22 -53.36 -60.40
CA SER A 3 -32.78 -53.15 -60.21
C SER A 3 -32.51 -52.55 -58.83
N ARG A 4 -31.87 -53.30 -57.93
CA ARG A 4 -31.36 -52.75 -56.65
C ARG A 4 -29.97 -52.18 -56.90
N THR A 5 -29.90 -50.86 -57.08
CA THR A 5 -28.65 -50.09 -57.03
C THR A 5 -28.30 -49.82 -55.56
N VAL A 6 -27.08 -50.19 -55.16
CA VAL A 6 -26.51 -49.85 -53.83
C VAL A 6 -25.86 -48.47 -53.93
N PRO A 7 -26.19 -47.48 -53.07
CA PRO A 7 -25.41 -46.26 -52.98
C PRO A 7 -24.29 -46.37 -51.93
N ARG A 8 -23.11 -45.96 -52.38
CA ARG A 8 -21.83 -45.78 -51.70
C ARG A 8 -21.95 -44.84 -50.48
N ARG A 9 -21.51 -45.25 -49.29
CA ARG A 9 -21.32 -44.35 -48.14
C ARG A 9 -20.25 -43.31 -48.49
N ARG A 10 -20.62 -42.03 -48.51
CA ARG A 10 -19.66 -40.92 -48.45
C ARG A 10 -19.41 -40.56 -46.99
N HIS A 11 -18.18 -40.73 -46.54
CA HIS A 11 -17.68 -40.06 -45.34
C HIS A 11 -17.65 -38.55 -45.63
N HIS A 12 -18.64 -37.82 -45.11
CA HIS A 12 -18.56 -36.37 -45.03
C HIS A 12 -17.75 -36.00 -43.78
N SER A 13 -16.46 -35.72 -43.98
CA SER A 13 -15.69 -34.91 -43.05
C SER A 13 -16.29 -33.50 -43.06
N LYS A 14 -16.88 -33.05 -41.94
CA LYS A 14 -17.30 -31.66 -41.76
C LYS A 14 -16.15 -30.88 -41.09
N PRO A 15 -15.82 -29.67 -41.56
CA PRO A 15 -14.71 -28.88 -41.01
C PRO A 15 -15.14 -28.30 -39.67
N MET A 16 -14.71 -28.93 -38.57
CA MET A 16 -15.02 -28.50 -37.21
C MET A 16 -13.89 -27.64 -36.61
N CYS A 17 -13.24 -26.80 -37.43
CA CYS A 17 -12.12 -25.96 -36.98
C CYS A 17 -12.57 -24.60 -36.46
N HIS A 18 -13.44 -23.88 -37.18
CA HIS A 18 -13.65 -22.46 -36.90
C HIS A 18 -14.33 -22.18 -35.54
N LYS A 19 -15.33 -22.99 -35.15
CA LYS A 19 -16.02 -22.84 -33.85
C LYS A 19 -15.12 -23.20 -32.67
N VAL A 20 -14.21 -24.16 -32.85
CA VAL A 20 -13.28 -24.59 -31.79
C VAL A 20 -12.23 -23.52 -31.55
N TYR A 21 -11.67 -22.93 -32.60
CA TYR A 21 -10.75 -21.80 -32.47
C TYR A 21 -11.44 -20.56 -31.87
N LEU A 22 -12.70 -20.30 -32.25
CA LEU A 22 -13.46 -19.17 -31.70
C LEU A 22 -13.76 -19.35 -30.20
N CYS A 23 -14.14 -20.55 -29.77
CA CYS A 23 -14.32 -20.87 -28.35
C CYS A 23 -12.98 -20.84 -27.59
N SER A 24 -11.89 -21.33 -28.17
CA SER A 24 -10.56 -21.27 -27.57
C SER A 24 -10.05 -19.83 -27.40
N PHE A 25 -10.33 -18.95 -28.37
CA PHE A 25 -9.97 -17.53 -28.30
C PHE A 25 -10.81 -16.79 -27.25
N LEU A 26 -12.12 -17.06 -27.19
CA LEU A 26 -13.00 -16.54 -26.15
C LEU A 26 -12.59 -17.03 -24.75
N LEU A 27 -12.21 -18.30 -24.62
CA LEU A 27 -11.70 -18.85 -23.36
C LEU A 27 -10.36 -18.23 -22.98
N LEU A 28 -9.43 -18.00 -23.92
CA LEU A 28 -8.16 -17.31 -23.66
C LEU A 28 -8.36 -15.83 -23.25
N LEU A 29 -9.37 -15.14 -23.80
CA LEU A 29 -9.73 -13.77 -23.39
C LEU A 29 -10.38 -13.72 -21.99
N VAL A 30 -11.01 -14.81 -21.55
CA VAL A 30 -11.62 -14.93 -20.21
C VAL A 30 -10.62 -15.44 -19.17
N PHE A 31 -9.68 -16.30 -19.57
CA PHE A 31 -8.67 -16.91 -18.68
C PHE A 31 -7.33 -16.19 -18.63
N THR A 32 -7.08 -15.20 -19.49
CA THR A 32 -6.02 -14.24 -19.20
C THR A 32 -6.52 -13.39 -18.05
N PRO A 33 -5.93 -13.48 -16.83
CA PRO A 33 -6.13 -12.39 -15.90
C PRO A 33 -5.70 -11.15 -16.66
N ARG A 34 -6.56 -10.14 -16.76
CA ARG A 34 -6.10 -8.79 -17.04
C ARG A 34 -5.09 -8.47 -15.94
N VAL A 35 -3.82 -8.80 -16.14
CA VAL A 35 -2.71 -8.15 -15.45
C VAL A 35 -2.61 -6.79 -16.13
N ASP A 36 -3.65 -6.01 -15.86
CA ASP A 36 -3.86 -4.72 -16.42
C ASP A 36 -2.72 -3.85 -15.87
N SER A 37 -2.18 -2.95 -16.70
CA SER A 37 -1.35 -1.85 -16.21
C SER A 37 -2.02 -1.11 -15.03
N SER A 38 -3.35 -1.31 -14.86
CA SER A 38 -4.16 -0.97 -13.70
C SER A 38 -3.66 -1.50 -12.34
N TRP A 39 -3.03 -2.68 -12.18
CA TRP A 39 -2.53 -3.11 -10.87
C TRP A 39 -1.35 -2.24 -10.38
N LEU A 40 -0.41 -1.94 -11.29
CA LEU A 40 0.65 -0.96 -11.03
C LEU A 40 0.10 0.46 -10.87
N TYR A 41 -0.97 0.80 -11.60
CA TYR A 41 -1.63 2.11 -11.52
C TYR A 41 -2.42 2.29 -10.21
N ILE A 42 -3.10 1.26 -9.70
CA ILE A 42 -3.83 1.27 -8.41
C ILE A 42 -2.82 1.33 -7.26
N GLY A 43 -1.70 0.62 -7.34
CA GLY A 43 -0.61 0.75 -6.36
C GLY A 43 0.04 2.15 -6.37
N ALA A 44 0.35 2.69 -7.55
CA ALA A 44 0.98 4.01 -7.69
C ALA A 44 0.02 5.17 -7.38
N LEU A 45 -1.27 5.06 -7.72
CA LEU A 45 -2.29 6.04 -7.34
C LEU A 45 -2.65 5.94 -5.87
N GLY A 46 -2.82 4.73 -5.33
CA GLY A 46 -3.15 4.51 -3.92
C GLY A 46 -2.11 5.13 -3.00
N THR A 47 -0.82 4.93 -3.29
CA THR A 47 0.29 5.53 -2.53
C THR A 47 0.38 7.05 -2.70
N ARG A 48 0.13 7.58 -3.91
CA ARG A 48 0.03 9.04 -4.14
C ARG A 48 -1.13 9.68 -3.39
N VAL A 49 -2.27 9.01 -3.29
CA VAL A 49 -3.47 9.47 -2.58
C VAL A 49 -3.25 9.46 -1.05
N ILE A 50 -2.61 8.42 -0.52
CA ILE A 50 -2.28 8.34 0.91
C ILE A 50 -1.35 9.50 1.30
N CYS A 51 -0.27 9.72 0.55
CA CYS A 51 0.70 10.79 0.82
C CYS A 51 0.16 12.22 0.58
N SER A 52 -0.87 12.39 -0.23
CA SER A 52 -1.50 13.70 -0.44
C SER A 52 -2.39 14.12 0.73
N HIS A 53 -3.00 13.16 1.42
CA HIS A 53 -3.93 13.41 2.52
C HIS A 53 -3.28 13.55 3.90
N ILE A 54 -1.98 13.33 4.04
CA ILE A 54 -1.30 13.52 5.34
C ILE A 54 -1.15 15.03 5.61
N PRO A 55 -1.82 15.57 6.64
CA PRO A 55 -1.69 16.98 7.01
C PRO A 55 -0.28 17.27 7.55
N GLY A 56 0.20 18.49 7.36
CA GLY A 56 1.49 18.93 7.90
C GLY A 56 2.75 18.52 7.11
N LEU A 57 2.63 17.74 6.03
CA LEU A 57 3.78 17.42 5.17
C LEU A 57 4.13 18.54 4.19
N VAL A 58 5.40 18.94 4.17
CA VAL A 58 5.95 19.84 3.15
C VAL A 58 6.19 19.10 1.83
N ASN A 59 6.32 19.83 0.72
CA ASN A 59 6.46 19.26 -0.63
C ASN A 59 7.59 18.21 -0.74
N LYS A 60 8.74 18.47 -0.12
CA LYS A 60 9.87 17.53 -0.11
C LYS A 60 9.56 16.24 0.66
N GLN A 61 8.85 16.33 1.78
CA GLN A 61 8.40 15.15 2.55
C GLN A 61 7.35 14.35 1.77
N ARG A 62 6.44 15.03 1.06
CA ARG A 62 5.45 14.38 0.19
C ARG A 62 6.08 13.61 -0.96
N GLN A 63 7.14 14.15 -1.57
CA GLN A 63 7.93 13.43 -2.58
C GLN A 63 8.62 12.18 -2.00
N LEU A 64 9.17 12.27 -0.78
CA LEU A 64 9.76 11.11 -0.10
C LEU A 64 8.71 10.05 0.22
N CYS A 65 7.54 10.45 0.71
CA CYS A 65 6.40 9.57 0.97
C CYS A 65 5.98 8.82 -0.30
N GLN A 66 5.86 9.52 -1.43
CA GLN A 66 5.51 8.92 -2.71
C GLN A 66 6.60 7.98 -3.27
N ARG A 67 7.88 8.23 -2.94
CA ARG A 67 8.99 7.38 -3.37
C ARG A 67 9.12 6.12 -2.50
N TYR A 68 8.81 6.22 -1.22
CA TYR A 68 8.94 5.12 -0.26
C TYR A 68 7.64 4.93 0.56
N PRO A 69 6.53 4.54 -0.09
CA PRO A 69 5.25 4.39 0.59
C PRO A 69 5.25 3.26 1.62
N ASP A 70 6.00 2.19 1.37
CA ASP A 70 6.10 1.04 2.29
C ASP A 70 6.75 1.42 3.62
N LEU A 71 7.65 2.42 3.61
CA LEU A 71 8.28 2.94 4.83
C LEU A 71 7.33 3.78 5.68
N MET A 72 6.25 4.33 5.11
CA MET A 72 5.34 5.22 5.83
C MET A 72 4.61 4.50 6.96
N GLN A 73 4.30 3.21 6.79
CA GLN A 73 3.72 2.40 7.86
C GLN A 73 4.69 2.31 9.05
N SER A 74 5.96 1.97 8.80
CA SER A 74 6.99 1.87 9.85
C SER A 74 7.25 3.21 10.53
N ILE A 75 7.23 4.31 9.76
CA ILE A 75 7.38 5.67 10.31
C ILE A 75 6.21 6.03 11.23
N GLY A 76 4.97 5.73 10.82
CA GLY A 76 3.79 5.96 11.65
C GLY A 76 3.81 5.15 12.95
N GLU A 77 4.20 3.88 12.87
CA GLU A 77 4.38 3.01 14.04
C GLU A 77 5.45 3.57 14.99
N GLY A 78 6.62 3.94 14.46
CA GLY A 78 7.72 4.49 15.25
C GLY A 78 7.39 5.83 15.91
N ALA A 79 6.64 6.70 15.22
CA ALA A 79 6.15 7.95 15.81
C ALA A 79 5.19 7.67 16.98
N LYS A 80 4.27 6.71 16.83
CA LYS A 80 3.35 6.28 17.91
C LYS A 80 4.11 5.68 19.09
N GLU A 81 5.15 4.89 18.83
CA GLU A 81 5.99 4.29 19.87
C GLU A 81 6.78 5.37 20.63
N GLY A 82 7.32 6.38 19.93
CA GLY A 82 7.96 7.54 20.56
C GLY A 82 7.01 8.36 21.45
N VAL A 83 5.76 8.57 21.03
CA VAL A 83 4.73 9.22 21.87
C VAL A 83 4.47 8.42 23.14
N LYS A 84 4.28 7.10 23.03
CA LYS A 84 4.03 6.22 24.18
C LYS A 84 5.17 6.27 25.18
N GLU A 85 6.40 6.22 24.69
CA GLU A 85 7.59 6.30 25.54
C GLU A 85 7.70 7.68 26.22
N CYS A 86 7.41 8.75 25.49
CA CYS A 86 7.36 10.09 26.07
C CYS A 86 6.34 10.19 27.21
N GLN A 87 5.13 9.67 27.00
CA GLN A 87 4.09 9.61 28.04
C GLN A 87 4.52 8.75 29.23
N HIS A 88 5.19 7.62 28.97
CA HIS A 88 5.71 6.74 30.00
C HIS A 88 6.75 7.43 30.89
N GLN A 89 7.72 8.10 30.28
CA GLN A 89 8.79 8.81 30.99
C GLN A 89 8.26 10.01 31.79
N PHE A 90 7.28 10.73 31.24
CA PHE A 90 6.74 11.94 31.86
C PHE A 90 5.46 11.71 32.69
N ARG A 91 5.05 10.46 32.96
CA ARG A 91 3.76 10.14 33.62
C ARG A 91 3.55 10.75 35.01
N HIS A 92 4.63 11.08 35.72
CA HIS A 92 4.59 11.71 37.06
C HIS A 92 5.09 13.16 37.05
N HIS A 93 5.28 13.75 35.86
CA HIS A 93 5.68 15.14 35.71
C HIS A 93 4.46 16.05 35.50
N ARG A 94 4.60 17.33 35.85
CA ARG A 94 3.55 18.35 35.64
C ARG A 94 3.14 18.46 34.16
N TRP A 95 4.09 18.26 33.26
CA TRP A 95 3.86 18.05 31.84
C TRP A 95 4.07 16.56 31.56
N ASN A 96 3.03 15.90 31.04
CA ASN A 96 2.94 14.44 30.94
C ASN A 96 2.98 13.93 29.49
N CYS A 97 3.43 14.76 28.55
CA CYS A 97 3.48 14.45 27.12
C CYS A 97 2.12 14.00 26.51
N SER A 98 1.00 14.51 27.03
CA SER A 98 -0.33 14.21 26.46
C SER A 98 -0.47 14.80 25.06
N THR A 99 -0.90 13.97 24.09
CA THR A 99 -1.22 14.41 22.73
C THR A 99 -2.58 15.11 22.72
N LEU A 100 -2.68 16.27 22.06
CA LEU A 100 -3.95 16.95 21.85
C LEU A 100 -4.60 16.38 20.59
N ASP A 101 -5.68 15.60 20.74
CA ASP A 101 -6.41 14.97 19.62
C ASP A 101 -6.99 15.97 18.60
N ARG A 102 -6.97 17.28 18.90
CA ARG A 102 -7.60 18.32 18.08
C ARG A 102 -6.65 19.10 17.19
N ASP A 103 -5.33 18.93 17.35
CA ASP A 103 -4.34 19.65 16.54
C ASP A 103 -3.75 18.75 15.44
N HIS A 104 -3.53 19.32 14.26
CA HIS A 104 -2.89 18.64 13.12
C HIS A 104 -1.45 18.20 13.39
N SER A 105 -0.87 18.64 14.51
CA SER A 105 0.46 18.23 14.98
C SER A 105 0.33 17.37 16.23
N VAL A 106 0.91 16.17 16.20
CA VAL A 106 0.91 15.18 17.29
C VAL A 106 1.29 15.78 18.66
N PHE A 107 2.17 16.78 18.70
CA PHE A 107 2.69 17.40 19.93
C PHE A 107 2.27 18.86 20.15
N GLY A 108 1.51 19.46 19.23
CA GLY A 108 0.96 20.82 19.40
C GLY A 108 2.00 21.92 19.65
N ARG A 109 1.61 22.89 20.48
CA ARG A 109 2.38 24.12 20.81
C ARG A 109 3.71 23.88 21.53
N ILE A 110 3.98 22.68 22.07
CA ILE A 110 5.27 22.38 22.72
C ILE A 110 6.42 22.51 21.73
N MET A 111 6.18 22.19 20.46
CA MET A 111 7.17 22.23 19.38
C MET A 111 7.57 23.67 19.00
N HIS A 112 6.77 24.67 19.38
CA HIS A 112 7.01 26.07 19.07
C HIS A 112 7.73 26.82 20.20
N ARG A 113 7.96 26.17 21.34
CA ARG A 113 8.67 26.75 22.49
C ARG A 113 10.03 26.09 22.64
N SER A 114 11.09 26.89 22.79
CA SER A 114 12.41 26.37 23.16
C SER A 114 12.39 25.89 24.61
N SER A 115 12.09 24.61 24.81
CA SER A 115 12.04 23.98 26.13
C SER A 115 12.77 22.63 26.14
N ARG A 116 13.13 22.16 27.34
CA ARG A 116 13.80 20.86 27.50
C ARG A 116 12.87 19.71 27.09
N GLU A 117 11.58 19.87 27.34
CA GLU A 117 10.52 18.95 26.97
C GLU A 117 10.41 18.84 25.44
N ALA A 118 10.44 19.97 24.72
CA ALA A 118 10.44 19.97 23.26
C ALA A 118 11.67 19.23 22.70
N ALA A 119 12.87 19.51 23.23
CA ALA A 119 14.09 18.82 22.82
C ALA A 119 14.01 17.30 23.05
N PHE A 120 13.46 16.88 24.19
CA PHE A 120 13.22 15.47 24.48
C PHE A 120 12.23 14.84 23.48
N VAL A 121 11.11 15.51 23.19
CA VAL A 121 10.10 15.04 22.22
C VAL A 121 10.72 14.83 20.84
N TYR A 122 11.54 15.77 20.36
CA TYR A 122 12.26 15.60 19.09
C TYR A 122 13.17 14.37 19.13
N ALA A 123 13.99 14.23 20.18
CA ALA A 123 14.92 13.12 20.33
C ALA A 123 14.20 11.76 20.36
N ILE A 124 13.18 11.61 21.20
CA ILE A 124 12.46 10.34 21.37
C ILE A 124 11.62 9.99 20.14
N SER A 125 11.05 10.99 19.45
CA SER A 125 10.29 10.77 18.21
C SER A 125 11.19 10.30 17.08
N SER A 126 12.37 10.92 16.91
CA SER A 126 13.37 10.48 15.94
C SER A 126 13.88 9.08 16.25
N ALA A 127 14.17 8.79 17.52
CA ALA A 127 14.60 7.47 17.96
C ALA A 127 13.52 6.41 17.69
N GLY A 128 12.25 6.71 17.99
CA GLY A 128 11.13 5.80 17.73
C GLY A 128 10.96 5.45 16.25
N VAL A 129 11.06 6.44 15.36
CA VAL A 129 11.02 6.21 13.89
C VAL A 129 12.18 5.34 13.43
N VAL A 130 13.42 5.66 13.83
CA VAL A 130 14.61 4.88 13.43
C VAL A 130 14.52 3.44 13.96
N TYR A 131 14.07 3.28 15.21
CA TYR A 131 13.87 1.97 15.82
C TYR A 131 12.86 1.13 15.03
N ALA A 132 11.69 1.69 14.69
CA ALA A 132 10.66 0.98 13.95
C ALA A 132 11.13 0.58 12.54
N ILE A 133 11.80 1.48 11.81
CA ILE A 133 12.36 1.19 10.49
C ILE A 133 13.40 0.08 10.57
N THR A 134 14.34 0.18 11.51
CA THR A 134 15.40 -0.82 11.69
C THR A 134 14.79 -2.19 12.01
N ARG A 135 13.79 -2.21 12.89
CA ARG A 135 13.06 -3.42 13.27
C ARG A 135 12.29 -4.03 12.09
N ALA A 136 11.72 -3.21 11.21
CA ALA A 136 11.07 -3.67 9.99
C ALA A 136 12.07 -4.27 9.00
N ALA A 137 13.22 -3.62 8.81
CA ALA A 137 14.29 -4.11 7.93
C ALA A 137 14.84 -5.47 8.38
N VAL A 138 15.03 -5.65 9.69
CA VAL A 138 15.47 -6.93 10.27
C VAL A 138 14.45 -8.05 10.05
N ARG A 139 13.15 -7.76 10.08
CA ARG A 139 12.10 -8.78 9.86
C ARG A 139 11.88 -9.15 8.39
N ALA A 140 12.34 -8.31 7.47
CA ALA A 140 12.23 -8.53 6.03
C ALA A 140 13.47 -9.22 5.43
N SER A 141 14.51 -9.45 6.23
CA SER A 141 15.76 -10.15 5.87
C SER A 141 15.69 -11.61 6.30
#